data_AF-A0A2E3Z6V8-F1
#
_entry.id   AF-A0A2E3Z6V8-F1
#
_cell.length_a   1.000
_cell.length_b   1.000
_cell.length_c   1.000
_cell.angle_alpha   90.00
_cell.angle_beta   90.00
_cell.angle_gamma   90.00
#
_symmetry.space_group_name_H-M   'P 1'
#
loop_
_entity.id
_entity.type
_entity.pdbx_description
1 polymer ?
#
loop_
_entity_poly.entity_id
_entity_poly.type
_entity_poly.pdbx_seq_one_letter_code
_entity_poly.pdbx_strand_id
1 'polypeptide(L)'
;MDRQKTILGSVVVCAIALCTAWAMGWFAESKYNDDPEVAKVEKLRDEILKKGEQQKKESRGQIREAIGKMSEEQRASFMESSMPIFVKMGAMRMEKRFDELMSMSAEEQRREFDKKIDEQIAREKERNAKKEGDRSRRGPPKMSAEKMDEFRKKMQDWTTPEQRAKFQTIIGMYNQRRAERGLEPIDMGRWR
;
A
#
# COMPACT_ATOMS: atom_id res chain seq x y z
N MET A 1 -32.65 -50.96 -14.25
CA MET A 1 -31.40 -50.30 -13.79
C MET A 1 -31.69 -49.60 -12.48
N ASP A 2 -30.93 -49.90 -11.44
CA ASP A 2 -31.14 -49.29 -10.12
C ASP A 2 -30.81 -47.81 -10.17
N ARG A 3 -31.83 -46.96 -10.00
CA ARG A 3 -31.71 -45.49 -9.99
C ARG A 3 -30.61 -45.01 -9.04
N GLN A 4 -30.42 -45.71 -7.92
CA GLN A 4 -29.36 -45.44 -6.94
C GLN A 4 -27.95 -45.68 -7.50
N LYS A 5 -27.74 -46.74 -8.29
CA LYS A 5 -26.44 -47.02 -8.93
C LYS A 5 -26.10 -45.98 -10.00
N THR A 6 -27.11 -45.49 -10.73
CA THR A 6 -26.95 -44.42 -11.71
C THR A 6 -26.59 -43.09 -11.04
N ILE A 7 -27.25 -42.73 -9.94
CA ILE A 7 -26.96 -41.51 -9.17
C ILE A 7 -25.55 -41.57 -8.55
N LEU A 8 -25.19 -42.71 -7.94
CA LEU A 8 -23.86 -42.87 -7.34
C LEU A 8 -22.74 -42.76 -8.40
N GLY A 9 -22.95 -43.37 -9.57
CA GLY A 9 -22.02 -43.27 -10.69
C GLY A 9 -21.85 -41.83 -11.19
N SER A 10 -22.94 -41.07 -11.32
CA SER A 10 -22.85 -39.67 -11.74
C SER A 10 -22.13 -38.78 -10.73
N VAL A 11 -22.35 -38.99 -9.42
CA VAL A 11 -21.68 -38.21 -8.37
C VAL A 11 -20.17 -38.44 -8.40
N VAL A 12 -19.72 -39.69 -8.58
CA VAL A 12 -18.29 -40.03 -8.67
C VAL A 12 -17.65 -39.39 -9.89
N VAL A 13 -18.30 -39.43 -11.06
CA VAL A 13 -17.78 -38.79 -12.28
C VAL A 13 -17.69 -37.27 -12.11
N CYS A 14 -18.70 -36.62 -11.52
CA CYS A 14 -18.67 -35.18 -11.24
C CYS A 14 -17.56 -34.81 -10.24
N ALA A 15 -17.36 -35.61 -9.19
CA ALA A 15 -16.29 -35.39 -8.21
C ALA A 15 -14.90 -35.52 -8.85
N ILE A 16 -14.68 -36.54 -9.70
CA ILE A 16 -13.44 -36.69 -10.45
C ILE A 16 -13.23 -35.50 -11.38
N ALA A 17 -14.24 -35.10 -12.15
CA ALA A 17 -14.15 -33.94 -13.04
C ALA A 17 -13.80 -32.64 -12.30
N LEU A 18 -14.41 -32.41 -11.13
CA LEU A 18 -14.10 -31.27 -10.27
C LEU A 18 -12.66 -31.32 -9.72
N CYS A 19 -12.21 -32.48 -9.24
CA CYS A 19 -10.81 -32.65 -8.80
C CYS A 19 -9.82 -32.47 -9.96
N THR A 20 -10.17 -32.91 -11.17
CA THR A 20 -9.32 -32.75 -12.35
C THR A 20 -9.27 -31.29 -12.79
N ALA A 21 -10.40 -30.58 -12.79
CA ALA A 21 -10.47 -29.14 -13.06
C ALA A 21 -9.68 -28.34 -12.01
N TRP A 22 -9.74 -28.73 -10.73
CA TRP A 22 -8.93 -28.13 -9.66
C TRP A 22 -7.44 -28.41 -9.84
N ALA A 23 -7.05 -29.64 -10.16
CA ALA A 23 -5.65 -30.03 -10.40
C ALA A 23 -5.05 -29.36 -11.65
N MET A 24 -5.86 -29.12 -12.68
CA MET A 24 -5.48 -28.34 -13.86
C MET A 24 -5.45 -26.83 -13.61
N GLY A 25 -5.77 -26.39 -12.39
CA GLY A 25 -5.77 -24.97 -12.03
C GLY A 25 -6.91 -24.18 -12.68
N TRP A 26 -7.99 -24.83 -13.14
CA TRP A 26 -9.18 -24.14 -13.65
C TRP A 26 -9.78 -23.22 -12.57
N PHE A 27 -9.63 -23.60 -11.30
CA PHE A 27 -10.01 -22.78 -10.15
C PHE A 27 -8.83 -22.05 -9.50
N ALA A 28 -7.64 -22.04 -10.11
CA ALA A 28 -6.54 -21.24 -9.63
C ALA A 28 -6.87 -19.78 -9.96
N GLU A 29 -7.42 -19.08 -8.98
CA GLU A 29 -7.64 -17.64 -9.01
C GLU A 29 -6.35 -16.97 -9.50
N SER A 30 -6.44 -16.23 -10.62
CA SER A 30 -5.28 -15.57 -11.18
C SER A 30 -4.69 -14.67 -10.10
N LYS A 31 -3.44 -14.93 -9.71
CA LYS A 31 -2.69 -14.08 -8.76
C LYS A 31 -2.64 -12.61 -9.21
N TYR A 32 -2.90 -12.37 -10.49
CA TYR A 32 -2.84 -11.07 -11.15
C TYR A 32 -4.20 -10.65 -11.69
N ASN A 33 -4.39 -9.35 -11.90
CA ASN A 33 -5.59 -8.80 -12.49
C ASN A 33 -5.93 -9.42 -13.87
N ASP A 34 -7.21 -9.47 -14.23
CA ASP A 34 -7.66 -9.98 -15.54
C ASP A 34 -7.24 -9.06 -16.71
N ASP A 35 -7.01 -7.76 -16.45
CA ASP A 35 -6.45 -6.83 -17.43
C ASP A 35 -4.97 -7.17 -17.69
N PRO A 36 -4.59 -7.51 -18.94
CA PRO A 36 -3.25 -7.96 -19.26
C PRO A 36 -2.18 -6.88 -19.03
N GLU A 37 -2.51 -5.59 -19.13
CA GLU A 37 -1.56 -4.50 -18.87
C GLU A 37 -1.35 -4.31 -17.37
N VAL A 38 -2.41 -4.40 -16.56
CA VAL A 38 -2.30 -4.35 -15.09
C VAL A 38 -1.50 -5.57 -14.59
N ALA A 39 -1.80 -6.76 -15.10
CA ALA A 39 -1.10 -7.99 -14.74
C ALA A 39 0.40 -7.94 -15.04
N LYS A 40 0.81 -7.32 -16.16
CA LYS A 40 2.24 -7.11 -16.49
C LYS A 40 2.93 -6.26 -15.45
N VAL A 41 2.31 -5.16 -15.01
CA VAL A 41 2.90 -4.26 -14.01
C VAL A 41 2.92 -4.90 -12.62
N GLU A 42 1.92 -5.71 -12.27
CA GLU A 42 1.92 -6.50 -11.03
C GLU A 42 3.02 -7.56 -11.00
N LYS A 43 3.24 -8.26 -12.12
CA LYS A 43 4.38 -9.19 -12.27
C LYS A 43 5.70 -8.47 -12.11
N LEU A 44 5.87 -7.31 -12.78
CA LEU A 44 7.07 -6.49 -12.67
C LEU A 44 7.31 -6.02 -11.22
N ARG A 45 6.26 -5.60 -10.52
CA ARG A 45 6.30 -5.24 -9.10
C ARG A 45 6.79 -6.42 -8.26
N ASP A 46 6.20 -7.61 -8.42
CA ASP A 46 6.52 -8.80 -7.64
C ASP A 46 7.96 -9.28 -7.89
N GLU A 47 8.43 -9.22 -9.14
CA GLU A 47 9.82 -9.51 -9.49
C GLU A 47 10.79 -8.53 -8.81
N ILE A 48 10.48 -7.24 -8.86
CA ILE A 48 11.32 -6.20 -8.25
C ILE A 48 11.36 -6.34 -6.74
N LEU A 49 10.26 -6.75 -6.10
CA LEU A 49 10.22 -6.97 -4.65
C LEU A 49 11.17 -8.09 -4.21
N LYS A 50 11.41 -9.09 -5.06
CA LYS A 50 12.37 -10.20 -4.82
C LYS A 50 13.83 -9.81 -5.04
N LYS A 51 14.11 -8.75 -5.81
CA LYS A 51 15.47 -8.27 -6.09
C LYS A 51 16.12 -7.60 -4.86
N GLY A 52 17.44 -7.40 -4.89
CA GLY A 52 18.16 -6.63 -3.85
C GLY A 52 17.89 -5.12 -3.90
N GLU A 53 18.21 -4.39 -2.82
CA GLU A 53 18.00 -2.93 -2.68
C GLU A 53 18.52 -2.10 -3.87
N GLN A 54 19.72 -2.42 -4.35
CA GLN A 54 20.34 -1.69 -5.47
C GLN A 54 19.58 -1.92 -6.78
N GLN A 55 19.24 -3.17 -7.08
CA GLN A 55 18.45 -3.54 -8.26
C GLN A 55 17.02 -2.99 -8.21
N LYS A 56 16.45 -2.84 -7.00
CA LYS A 56 15.16 -2.15 -6.83
C LYS A 56 15.23 -0.70 -7.30
N LYS A 57 16.33 0.01 -7.05
CA LYS A 57 16.48 1.43 -7.47
C LYS A 57 16.50 1.56 -8.99
N GLU A 58 17.24 0.69 -9.67
CA GLU A 58 17.32 0.66 -11.15
C GLU A 58 15.96 0.28 -11.76
N SER A 59 15.27 -0.68 -11.16
CA SER A 59 13.99 -1.18 -11.69
C SER A 59 12.80 -0.25 -11.38
N ARG A 60 12.94 0.73 -10.48
CA ARG A 60 11.89 1.74 -10.20
C ARG A 60 11.53 2.57 -11.44
N GLY A 61 12.51 2.83 -12.31
CA GLY A 61 12.27 3.54 -13.56
C GLY A 61 11.29 2.78 -14.46
N GLN A 62 11.46 1.45 -14.54
CA GLN A 62 10.63 0.57 -15.36
C GLN A 62 9.18 0.52 -14.87
N ILE A 63 8.95 0.38 -13.56
CA ILE A 63 7.59 0.45 -12.99
C ILE A 63 6.97 1.82 -13.30
N ARG A 64 7.73 2.91 -13.09
CA ARG A 64 7.21 4.27 -13.33
C ARG A 64 6.82 4.48 -14.79
N GLU A 65 7.64 3.99 -15.71
CA GLU A 65 7.37 4.08 -17.15
C GLU A 65 6.13 3.24 -17.52
N ALA A 66 6.04 2.00 -17.02
CA ALA A 66 4.90 1.13 -17.27
C ALA A 66 3.59 1.75 -16.76
N ILE A 67 3.59 2.26 -15.52
CA ILE A 67 2.45 3.00 -14.95
C ILE A 67 2.12 4.25 -15.80
N GLY A 68 3.13 4.94 -16.34
CA GLY A 68 2.94 6.12 -17.18
C GLY A 68 2.22 5.84 -18.50
N LYS A 69 2.26 4.59 -18.99
CA LYS A 69 1.57 4.14 -20.21
C LYS A 69 0.14 3.63 -19.95
N MET A 70 -0.21 3.37 -18.69
CA MET A 70 -1.52 2.84 -18.31
C MET A 70 -2.62 3.91 -18.33
N SER A 71 -3.85 3.51 -18.64
CA SER A 71 -5.03 4.37 -18.47
C SER A 71 -5.23 4.76 -17.00
N GLU A 72 -6.08 5.74 -16.71
CA GLU A 72 -6.38 6.11 -15.32
C GLU A 72 -7.05 4.98 -14.53
N GLU A 73 -7.96 4.25 -15.18
CA GLU A 73 -8.66 3.09 -14.59
C GLU A 73 -7.69 1.95 -14.31
N GLN A 74 -6.78 1.66 -15.24
CA GLN A 74 -5.73 0.66 -15.06
C GLN A 74 -4.79 1.04 -13.91
N ARG A 75 -4.41 2.32 -13.82
CA ARG A 75 -3.59 2.82 -12.71
C ARG A 75 -4.32 2.68 -11.38
N ALA A 76 -5.61 3.00 -11.32
CA ALA A 76 -6.42 2.84 -10.12
C ALA A 76 -6.48 1.36 -9.69
N SER A 77 -6.73 0.45 -10.64
CA SER A 77 -6.77 -0.99 -10.43
C SER A 77 -5.43 -1.54 -9.91
N PHE A 78 -4.31 -1.16 -10.56
CA PHE A 78 -2.96 -1.52 -10.09
C PHE A 78 -2.66 -0.97 -8.69
N MET A 79 -3.08 0.25 -8.40
CA MET A 79 -2.88 0.84 -7.08
C MET A 79 -3.65 0.07 -6.02
N GLU A 80 -4.92 -0.25 -6.26
CA GLU A 80 -5.76 -1.03 -5.36
C GLU A 80 -5.16 -2.41 -5.06
N SER A 81 -4.73 -3.15 -6.09
CA SER A 81 -4.11 -4.47 -5.91
C SER A 81 -2.75 -4.41 -5.22
N SER A 82 -2.04 -3.28 -5.36
CA SER A 82 -0.72 -3.08 -4.75
C SER A 82 -0.79 -2.53 -3.32
N MET A 83 -1.92 -1.98 -2.89
CA MET A 83 -2.06 -1.36 -1.57
C MET A 83 -1.69 -2.30 -0.42
N PRO A 84 -2.16 -3.56 -0.34
CA PRO A 84 -1.80 -4.45 0.79
C PRO A 84 -0.29 -4.60 0.95
N ILE A 85 0.42 -4.73 -0.17
CA ILE A 85 1.89 -4.87 -0.19
C ILE A 85 2.55 -3.57 0.25
N PHE A 86 2.12 -2.43 -0.30
CA PHE A 86 2.69 -1.13 0.04
C PHE A 86 2.45 -0.75 1.50
N VAL A 87 1.28 -1.09 2.03
CA VAL A 87 0.90 -0.83 3.41
C VAL A 87 1.73 -1.68 4.35
N LYS A 88 1.84 -2.97 4.10
CA LYS A 88 2.68 -3.87 4.90
C LYS A 88 4.15 -3.43 4.88
N MET A 89 4.69 -3.11 3.71
CA MET A 89 6.05 -2.57 3.57
C MET A 89 6.22 -1.23 4.29
N GLY A 90 5.21 -0.37 4.26
CA GLY A 90 5.17 0.89 4.98
C GLY A 90 5.19 0.69 6.49
N ALA A 91 4.35 -0.21 7.00
CA ALA A 91 4.26 -0.57 8.41
C ALA A 91 5.60 -1.12 8.93
N MET A 92 6.24 -2.05 8.21
CA MET A 92 7.55 -2.58 8.59
C MET A 92 8.65 -1.50 8.64
N ARG A 93 8.67 -0.59 7.66
CA ARG A 93 9.64 0.53 7.68
C ARG A 93 9.37 1.51 8.82
N MET A 94 8.09 1.75 9.12
CA MET A 94 7.68 2.61 10.22
C MET A 94 8.12 2.00 11.55
N GLU A 95 7.87 0.72 11.74
CA GLU A 95 8.30 -0.03 12.93
C GLU A 95 9.81 0.06 13.14
N LYS A 96 10.61 -0.19 12.09
CA LYS A 96 12.07 0.01 12.18
C LYS A 96 12.45 1.44 12.58
N ARG A 97 11.76 2.44 12.02
CA ARG A 97 12.00 3.85 12.36
C ARG A 97 11.55 4.21 13.77
N PHE A 98 10.50 3.56 14.27
CA PHE A 98 10.05 3.69 15.65
C PHE A 98 11.14 3.20 16.59
N ASP A 99 11.63 1.99 16.37
CA ASP A 99 12.66 1.38 17.21
C ASP A 99 13.96 2.21 17.17
N GLU A 100 14.38 2.65 15.97
CA GLU A 100 15.50 3.57 15.82
C GLU A 100 15.28 4.87 16.60
N LEU A 101 14.12 5.52 16.47
CA LEU A 101 13.83 6.78 17.16
C LEU A 101 13.81 6.61 18.68
N MET A 102 13.16 5.55 19.18
CA MET A 102 13.06 5.29 20.62
C MET A 102 14.39 4.88 21.24
N SER A 103 15.34 4.41 20.43
CA SER A 103 16.73 4.14 20.85
C SER A 103 17.59 5.40 20.97
N MET A 104 17.17 6.52 20.37
CA MET A 104 17.89 7.80 20.45
C MET A 104 17.63 8.50 21.79
N SER A 105 18.56 9.37 22.21
CA SER A 105 18.34 10.26 23.35
C SER A 105 17.19 11.26 23.06
N ALA A 106 16.59 11.82 24.12
CA ALA A 106 15.49 12.78 23.96
C ALA A 106 15.91 14.03 23.14
N GLU A 107 17.16 14.46 23.25
CA GLU A 107 17.69 15.59 22.47
C GLU A 107 17.84 15.24 20.98
N GLU A 108 18.33 14.04 20.67
CA GLU A 108 18.44 13.55 19.30
C GLU A 108 17.07 13.33 18.66
N GLN A 109 16.10 12.79 19.41
CA GLN A 109 14.71 12.68 18.96
C GLN A 109 14.13 14.04 18.57
N ARG A 110 14.33 15.07 19.42
CA ARG A 110 13.90 16.45 19.14
C ARG A 110 14.55 16.98 17.87
N ARG A 111 15.86 16.79 17.72
CA ARG A 111 16.61 17.23 16.53
C ARG A 111 16.12 16.55 15.25
N GLU A 112 15.83 15.25 15.31
CA GLU A 112 15.30 14.50 14.17
C GLU A 112 13.89 14.98 13.79
N PHE A 113 13.04 15.30 14.77
CA PHE A 113 11.73 15.89 14.50
C PHE A 113 11.83 17.30 13.93
N ASP A 114 12.71 18.15 14.46
CA ASP A 114 12.94 19.50 13.94
C ASP A 114 13.37 19.47 12.49
N LYS A 115 14.33 18.60 12.16
CA LYS A 115 14.78 18.38 10.78
C LYS A 115 13.61 17.98 9.88
N LYS A 116 12.76 17.03 10.30
CA LYS A 116 11.59 16.60 9.53
C LYS A 116 10.56 17.71 9.33
N ILE A 117 10.33 18.53 10.36
CA ILE A 117 9.45 19.69 10.29
C ILE A 117 9.99 20.70 9.28
N ASP A 118 11.29 21.01 9.32
CA ASP A 118 11.94 21.95 8.40
C ASP A 118 11.88 21.45 6.95
N GLU A 119 12.19 20.17 6.73
CA GLU A 119 12.04 19.53 5.41
C GLU A 119 10.58 19.56 4.92
N GLN A 120 9.60 19.45 5.81
CA GLN A 120 8.19 19.53 5.45
C GLN A 120 7.79 20.95 5.06
N ILE A 121 8.19 21.96 5.85
CA ILE A 121 7.93 23.38 5.56
C ILE A 121 8.60 23.79 4.25
N ALA A 122 9.85 23.39 4.03
CA ALA A 122 10.59 23.67 2.80
C ALA A 122 9.88 23.06 1.57
N ARG A 123 9.46 21.80 1.66
CA ARG A 123 8.69 21.13 0.59
C ARG A 123 7.34 21.77 0.35
N GLU A 124 6.64 22.19 1.40
CA GLU A 124 5.38 22.90 1.28
C GLU A 124 5.56 24.26 0.60
N LYS A 125 6.60 25.01 0.97
CA LYS A 125 6.96 26.27 0.33
C LYS A 125 7.31 26.06 -1.14
N GLU A 126 8.11 25.05 -1.48
CA GLU A 126 8.44 24.70 -2.86
C GLU A 126 7.20 24.31 -3.67
N ARG A 127 6.33 23.48 -3.09
CA ARG A 127 5.05 23.11 -3.72
C ARG A 127 4.16 24.33 -3.93
N ASN A 128 4.09 25.23 -2.95
CA ASN A 128 3.31 26.46 -3.05
C ASN A 128 3.90 27.48 -4.03
N ALA A 129 5.23 27.48 -4.23
CA ALA A 129 5.88 28.29 -5.27
C ALA A 129 5.63 27.71 -6.68
N LYS A 130 5.62 26.38 -6.84
CA LYS A 130 5.33 25.71 -8.12
C LYS A 130 3.83 25.69 -8.49
N LYS A 131 2.95 26.17 -7.61
CA LYS A 131 1.49 26.10 -7.72
C LYS A 131 0.88 27.08 -8.75
N GLU A 132 1.70 27.89 -9.44
CA GLU A 132 1.28 28.80 -10.53
C GLU A 132 1.33 28.17 -11.93
N GLY A 133 1.95 26.99 -12.13
CA GLY A 133 2.18 26.45 -13.48
C GLY A 133 1.34 25.25 -13.94
N ASP A 134 1.13 24.23 -13.09
CA ASP A 134 0.52 22.97 -13.56
C ASP A 134 0.05 22.11 -12.37
N ARG A 135 -1.23 22.25 -11.98
CA ARG A 135 -1.82 21.46 -10.87
C ARG A 135 -2.53 20.18 -11.33
N SER A 136 -2.44 19.81 -12.61
CA SER A 136 -3.42 18.90 -13.20
C SER A 136 -3.04 17.42 -13.18
N ARG A 137 -1.80 17.03 -12.83
CA ARG A 137 -1.31 15.69 -13.24
C ARG A 137 -0.72 14.73 -12.21
N ARG A 138 -0.55 15.09 -10.92
CA ARG A 138 0.22 14.21 -9.99
C ARG A 138 -0.26 14.15 -8.54
N GLY A 139 -1.54 14.37 -8.28
CA GLY A 139 -2.15 13.99 -7.00
C GLY A 139 -2.63 12.53 -7.05
N PRO A 140 -2.61 11.77 -5.94
CA PRO A 140 -3.44 10.57 -5.85
C PRO A 140 -4.89 10.96 -6.18
N PRO A 141 -5.68 10.06 -6.82
CA PRO A 141 -7.05 10.35 -7.20
C PRO A 141 -7.81 10.88 -5.98
N LYS A 142 -8.67 11.90 -6.17
CA LYS A 142 -9.56 12.38 -5.12
C LYS A 142 -10.53 11.24 -4.78
N MET A 143 -10.23 10.48 -3.72
CA MET A 143 -11.11 9.43 -3.22
C MET A 143 -12.34 10.06 -2.55
N SER A 144 -13.52 9.47 -2.75
CA SER A 144 -14.74 9.87 -2.03
C SER A 144 -14.59 9.57 -0.53
N ALA A 145 -15.39 10.22 0.31
CA ALA A 145 -15.38 9.99 1.75
C ALA A 145 -15.62 8.50 2.10
N GLU A 146 -16.55 7.84 1.41
CA GLU A 146 -16.84 6.42 1.57
C GLU A 146 -15.64 5.54 1.23
N LYS A 147 -14.97 5.79 0.09
CA LYS A 147 -13.76 5.05 -0.30
C LYS A 147 -12.62 5.27 0.67
N MET A 148 -12.51 6.47 1.27
CA MET A 148 -11.54 6.74 2.33
C MET A 148 -11.83 5.95 3.60
N ASP A 149 -13.10 5.76 3.96
CA ASP A 149 -13.49 4.96 5.11
C ASP A 149 -13.28 3.46 4.88
N GLU A 150 -13.62 2.96 3.69
CA GLU A 150 -13.27 1.59 3.30
C GLU A 150 -11.76 1.38 3.29
N PHE A 151 -11.01 2.34 2.75
CA PHE A 151 -9.56 2.31 2.76
C PHE A 151 -9.02 2.28 4.20
N ARG A 152 -9.54 3.11 5.10
CA ARG A 152 -9.18 3.09 6.53
C ARG A 152 -9.46 1.72 7.16
N LYS A 153 -10.63 1.12 6.89
CA LYS A 153 -10.97 -0.22 7.38
C LYS A 153 -9.97 -1.27 6.87
N LYS A 154 -9.73 -1.31 5.55
CA LYS A 154 -8.73 -2.21 4.94
C LYS A 154 -7.33 -2.00 5.53
N MET A 155 -6.94 -0.76 5.78
CA MET A 155 -5.66 -0.44 6.44
C MET A 155 -5.57 -1.02 7.86
N GLN A 156 -6.68 -1.01 8.62
CA GLN A 156 -6.71 -1.64 9.94
C GLN A 156 -6.52 -3.16 9.85
N ASP A 157 -7.07 -3.80 8.81
CA ASP A 157 -6.86 -5.24 8.58
C ASP A 157 -5.41 -5.57 8.21
N TRP A 158 -4.70 -4.63 7.57
CA TRP A 158 -3.30 -4.81 7.14
C TRP A 158 -2.27 -4.39 8.19
N THR A 159 -2.68 -3.80 9.32
CA THR A 159 -1.77 -3.30 10.36
C THR A 159 -2.13 -3.87 11.73
N THR A 160 -1.11 -4.27 12.51
CA THR A 160 -1.37 -4.83 13.84
C THR A 160 -1.78 -3.73 14.83
N PRO A 161 -2.52 -4.06 15.91
CA PRO A 161 -2.81 -3.09 16.98
C PRO A 161 -1.54 -2.45 17.56
N GLU A 162 -0.46 -3.22 17.70
CA GLU A 162 0.84 -2.72 18.17
C GLU A 162 1.45 -1.71 17.20
N GLN A 163 1.45 -2.00 15.89
CA GLN A 163 1.94 -1.08 14.87
C GLN A 163 1.13 0.23 14.87
N ARG A 164 -0.19 0.14 15.06
CA ARG A 164 -1.06 1.32 15.18
C ARG A 164 -0.73 2.14 16.44
N ALA A 165 -0.47 1.49 17.56
CA ALA A 165 -0.06 2.17 18.79
C ALA A 165 1.29 2.89 18.61
N LYS A 166 2.31 2.20 18.08
CA LYS A 166 3.63 2.81 17.74
C LYS A 166 3.46 4.04 16.84
N PHE A 167 2.58 3.94 15.85
CA PHE A 167 2.28 5.05 14.94
C PHE A 167 1.65 6.25 15.66
N GLN A 168 0.63 6.01 16.49
CA GLN A 168 -0.02 7.07 17.27
C GLN A 168 0.97 7.76 18.20
N THR A 169 1.89 7.02 18.82
CA THR A 169 2.95 7.56 19.67
C THR A 169 3.89 8.49 18.89
N ILE A 170 4.42 8.06 17.74
CA ILE A 170 5.29 8.92 16.91
C ILE A 170 4.57 10.20 16.51
N ILE A 171 3.31 10.09 16.06
CA ILE A 171 2.53 11.26 15.63
C ILE A 171 2.27 12.19 16.81
N GLY A 172 2.00 11.66 18.00
CA GLY A 172 1.86 12.44 19.23
C GLY A 172 3.12 13.24 19.54
N MET A 173 4.29 12.59 19.56
CA MET A 173 5.58 13.25 19.80
C MET A 173 5.90 14.30 18.74
N TYR A 174 5.63 13.99 17.47
CA TYR A 174 5.82 14.92 16.36
C TYR A 174 4.91 16.14 16.46
N ASN A 175 3.63 15.95 16.78
CA ASN A 175 2.67 17.04 16.95
C ASN A 175 2.96 17.89 18.19
N GLN A 176 3.44 17.29 19.27
CA GLN A 176 3.95 18.03 20.42
C GLN A 176 5.09 18.95 20.00
N ARG A 177 6.07 18.43 19.24
CA ARG A 177 7.20 19.26 18.77
C ARG A 177 6.77 20.36 17.81
N ARG A 178 5.77 20.11 16.96
CA ARG A 178 5.14 21.14 16.10
C ARG A 178 4.48 22.23 16.93
N ALA A 179 3.72 21.86 17.96
CA ALA A 179 3.06 22.80 18.84
C ALA A 179 4.07 23.69 19.60
N GLU A 180 5.18 23.12 20.08
CA GLU A 180 6.29 23.87 20.68
C GLU A 180 6.90 24.92 19.71
N ARG A 181 6.78 24.69 18.40
CA ARG A 181 7.21 25.61 17.34
C ARG A 181 6.09 26.53 16.82
N GLY A 182 4.91 26.51 17.44
CA GLY A 182 3.76 27.28 17.01
C GLY A 182 3.13 26.81 15.69
N LEU A 183 3.35 25.55 15.30
CA LEU A 183 2.79 24.95 14.09
C LEU A 183 1.55 24.11 14.42
N GLU A 184 0.57 24.11 13.53
CA GLU A 184 -0.62 23.28 13.67
C GLU A 184 -0.27 21.78 13.67
N PRO A 185 -0.95 20.96 14.49
CA PRO A 185 -0.75 19.52 14.49
C PRO A 185 -1.16 18.93 13.14
N ILE A 186 -0.45 17.87 12.72
CA ILE A 186 -0.88 17.09 11.57
C ILE A 186 -2.01 16.17 12.02
N ASP A 187 -3.16 16.33 11.39
CA ASP A 187 -4.22 15.34 11.45
C ASP A 187 -3.99 14.27 10.39
N MET A 188 -3.74 13.03 10.83
CA MET A 188 -3.57 11.88 9.96
C MET A 188 -4.90 11.18 9.66
N GLY A 189 -6.02 11.79 10.03
CA GLY A 189 -7.29 11.10 10.24
C GLY A 189 -7.21 10.26 11.50
N ARG A 190 -8.26 10.26 12.33
CA ARG A 190 -8.30 9.39 13.51
C ARG A 190 -8.19 7.92 13.09
N TRP A 191 -7.05 7.29 13.38
CA TRP A 191 -6.86 5.84 13.38
C TRP A 191 -7.53 5.20 14.60
N ARG A 192 -8.77 5.60 14.89
CA ARG A 192 -9.57 5.06 16.00
C ARG A 192 -10.50 3.98 15.49
#